data_AF-U2YSI3-F1
#
_entry.id   AF-U2YSI3-F1
#
_cell.length_a   1.000
_cell.length_b   1.000
_cell.length_c   1.000
_cell.angle_alpha   90.00
_cell.angle_beta   90.00
_cell.angle_gamma   90.00
#
_symmetry.space_group_name_H-M   'P 1'
#
loop_
_entity.id
_entity.type
_entity.pdbx_description
1 polymer ?
#
loop_
_entity_poly.entity_id
_entity_poly.type
_entity_poly.pdbx_seq_one_letter_code
_entity_poly.pdbx_strand_id
1 'polypeptide(L)'
;MNLVRAMWTEESPVTFESDYHDVEELYLEPKPVQDGGPDVLVGGGGEDLTLKAVADLADRWNVPGVGPETFAHKLGVLEGHCETFGTDFDAIEKTVAQTVVIRDDAADAHEVYEDLQGETAAADPTPRGEYRGLIGTVEDVKEGVDEFEEAGAEMIVLRAERNDPETIDRLVEDVVPEMR
;
A
#
# COMPACT_ATOMS: atom_id res chain seq x y z
N MET A 1 1.66 -18.31 3.64
CA MET A 1 0.67 -17.74 4.58
C MET A 1 -0.24 -18.77 5.25
N ASN A 2 -0.59 -19.86 4.57
CA ASN A 2 -1.51 -20.88 5.10
C ASN A 2 -1.15 -21.43 6.48
N LEU A 3 0.13 -21.68 6.78
CA LEU A 3 0.58 -22.08 8.13
C LEU A 3 0.17 -21.05 9.19
N VAL A 4 0.39 -19.76 8.94
CA VAL A 4 0.09 -18.70 9.90
C VAL A 4 -1.42 -18.58 10.12
N ARG A 5 -2.23 -18.68 9.05
CA ARG A 5 -3.69 -18.72 9.16
C ARG A 5 -4.14 -19.93 9.98
N ALA A 6 -3.59 -21.12 9.75
CA ALA A 6 -3.86 -22.31 10.56
C ALA A 6 -3.54 -22.06 12.04
N MET A 7 -2.38 -21.45 12.35
CA MET A 7 -2.04 -21.09 13.74
C MET A 7 -3.04 -20.12 14.38
N TRP A 8 -3.62 -19.19 13.60
CA TRP A 8 -4.62 -18.24 14.09
C TRP A 8 -5.99 -18.87 14.32
N THR A 9 -6.41 -19.80 13.46
CA THR A 9 -7.80 -20.28 13.42
C THR A 9 -8.02 -21.66 14.00
N GLU A 10 -7.01 -22.54 13.96
CA GLU A 10 -7.12 -23.92 14.44
C GLU A 10 -6.73 -24.02 15.92
N GLU A 11 -7.35 -24.95 16.65
CA GLU A 11 -6.98 -25.23 18.04
C GLU A 11 -5.51 -25.70 18.12
N SER A 12 -4.76 -25.19 19.10
CA SER A 12 -3.40 -25.67 19.32
C SER A 12 -3.41 -27.05 20.02
N PRO A 13 -2.45 -27.94 19.70
CA PRO A 13 -1.36 -27.76 18.73
C PRO A 13 -1.79 -27.88 17.27
N VAL A 14 -1.12 -27.12 16.41
CA VAL A 14 -1.24 -27.21 14.94
C VAL A 14 -0.08 -28.05 14.40
N THR A 15 -0.41 -29.05 13.58
CA THR A 15 0.56 -29.76 12.72
C THR A 15 0.24 -29.40 11.28
N PHE A 16 1.25 -29.03 10.51
CA PHE A 16 1.06 -28.48 9.17
C PHE A 16 2.18 -28.91 8.24
N GLU A 17 1.79 -29.47 7.09
CA GLU A 17 2.69 -29.90 6.03
C GLU A 17 2.35 -29.17 4.71
N SER A 18 3.40 -28.71 4.04
CA SER A 18 3.34 -28.04 2.74
C SER A 18 4.68 -28.19 2.03
N ASP A 19 4.77 -27.73 0.77
CA ASP A 19 6.03 -27.74 0.02
C ASP A 19 7.17 -26.95 0.68
N TYR A 20 6.86 -26.04 1.62
CA TYR A 20 7.83 -25.13 2.23
C TYR A 20 8.00 -25.30 3.75
N HIS A 21 7.01 -25.89 4.41
CA HIS A 21 6.98 -26.03 5.87
C HIS A 21 6.43 -27.39 6.25
N ASP A 22 7.15 -28.06 7.13
CA ASP A 22 6.77 -29.29 7.80
C ASP A 22 7.02 -29.05 9.30
N VAL A 23 5.93 -28.87 10.04
CA VAL A 23 5.97 -28.53 11.47
C VAL A 23 4.96 -29.39 12.22
N GLU A 24 5.40 -29.91 13.36
CA GLU A 24 4.58 -30.70 14.28
C GLU A 24 4.46 -29.99 15.62
N GLU A 25 3.30 -30.13 16.26
CA GLU A 25 3.03 -29.63 17.62
C GLU A 25 3.31 -28.12 17.82
N LEU A 26 2.90 -27.29 16.85
CA LEU A 26 3.10 -25.84 16.92
C LEU A 26 1.99 -25.16 17.73
N TYR A 27 2.38 -24.38 18.75
CA TYR A 27 1.45 -23.69 19.64
C TYR A 27 1.44 -22.18 19.37
N LEU A 28 0.24 -21.61 19.31
CA LEU A 28 0.01 -20.16 19.36
C LEU A 28 -1.18 -19.89 20.27
N GLU A 29 -0.91 -19.47 21.49
CA GLU A 29 -1.92 -19.13 22.50
C GLU A 29 -1.51 -17.86 23.27
N PRO A 30 -2.45 -16.95 23.58
CA PRO A 30 -3.84 -16.97 23.15
C PRO A 30 -3.98 -16.75 21.64
N LYS A 31 -5.09 -17.21 21.05
CA LYS A 31 -5.45 -16.89 19.66
C LYS A 31 -5.66 -15.39 19.46
N PRO A 32 -5.48 -14.86 18.23
CA PRO A 32 -5.89 -13.51 17.89
C PRO A 32 -7.36 -13.28 18.28
N VAL A 33 -7.67 -12.06 18.71
CA VAL A 33 -9.05 -11.70 19.08
C VAL A 33 -9.94 -11.44 17.86
N GLN A 34 -9.34 -11.25 16.67
CA GLN A 34 -10.05 -11.11 15.40
C GLN A 34 -10.39 -12.48 14.82
N ASP A 35 -11.66 -12.67 14.43
CA ASP A 35 -12.12 -13.87 13.73
C ASP A 35 -11.37 -14.05 12.40
N GLY A 36 -10.82 -15.24 12.15
CA GLY A 36 -9.98 -15.50 10.98
C GLY A 36 -8.51 -15.04 11.12
N GLY A 37 -8.20 -14.28 12.17
CA GLY A 37 -6.88 -13.67 12.41
C GLY A 37 -6.78 -12.24 11.88
N PRO A 38 -5.60 -11.61 12.01
CA PRO A 38 -5.33 -10.29 11.42
C PRO A 38 -5.36 -10.31 9.88
N ASP A 39 -5.84 -9.22 9.27
CA ASP A 39 -5.81 -9.03 7.82
C ASP A 39 -4.38 -9.12 7.26
N VAL A 40 -4.25 -9.81 6.12
CA VAL A 40 -3.00 -9.97 5.39
C VAL A 40 -2.91 -8.92 4.29
N LEU A 41 -2.06 -7.91 4.49
CA LEU A 41 -1.70 -6.94 3.47
C LEU A 41 -0.47 -7.42 2.69
N VAL A 42 -0.59 -7.52 1.37
CA VAL A 42 0.53 -7.84 0.47
C VAL A 42 0.95 -6.59 -0.29
N GLY A 43 2.23 -6.22 -0.14
CA GLY A 43 2.83 -5.05 -0.77
C GLY A 43 3.57 -5.37 -2.07
N GLY A 44 3.39 -4.53 -3.09
CA GLY A 44 4.15 -4.55 -4.35
C GLY A 44 3.27 -4.56 -5.61
N GLY A 45 3.90 -4.33 -6.78
CA GLY A 45 3.19 -4.16 -8.07
C GLY A 45 3.63 -5.11 -9.18
N GLY A 46 4.33 -6.21 -8.86
CA GLY A 46 4.77 -7.20 -9.83
C GLY A 46 3.59 -8.01 -10.39
N GLU A 47 3.38 -7.97 -11.71
CA GLU A 47 2.18 -8.52 -12.35
C GLU A 47 2.13 -10.06 -12.30
N ASP A 48 3.26 -10.73 -12.50
CA ASP A 48 3.27 -12.20 -12.63
C ASP A 48 3.20 -12.93 -11.28
N LEU A 49 3.87 -12.38 -10.26
CA LEU A 49 4.06 -13.05 -8.97
C LEU A 49 3.33 -12.35 -7.83
N THR A 50 3.48 -11.03 -7.71
CA THR A 50 2.90 -10.30 -6.58
C THR A 50 1.39 -10.24 -6.68
N LEU A 51 0.83 -9.77 -7.80
CA LEU A 51 -0.62 -9.66 -7.96
C LEU A 51 -1.30 -11.05 -7.98
N LYS A 52 -0.59 -12.07 -8.46
CA LYS A 52 -1.01 -13.46 -8.32
C LYS A 52 -1.13 -13.88 -6.85
N ALA A 53 -0.12 -13.56 -6.02
CA ALA A 53 -0.14 -13.86 -4.59
C ALA A 53 -1.19 -13.03 -3.84
N VAL A 54 -1.45 -11.79 -4.29
CA VAL A 54 -2.54 -10.96 -3.76
C VAL A 54 -3.87 -11.66 -3.97
N ALA A 55 -4.18 -12.09 -5.19
CA ALA A 55 -5.43 -12.77 -5.52
C ALA A 55 -5.64 -14.09 -4.73
N ASP A 56 -4.56 -14.79 -4.38
CA ASP A 56 -4.61 -16.08 -3.66
C ASP A 56 -4.65 -15.93 -2.13
N LEU A 57 -3.96 -14.92 -1.57
CA LEU A 57 -3.63 -14.89 -0.14
C LEU A 57 -4.01 -13.61 0.60
N ALA A 58 -4.24 -12.49 -0.10
CA ALA A 58 -4.34 -11.19 0.55
C ALA A 58 -5.78 -10.82 0.91
N ASP A 59 -5.90 -10.12 2.03
CA ASP A 59 -7.12 -9.40 2.41
C ASP A 59 -7.02 -7.94 1.94
N ARG A 60 -5.79 -7.41 1.79
CA ARG A 60 -5.52 -6.07 1.26
C ARG A 60 -4.31 -6.06 0.32
N TRP A 61 -4.37 -5.23 -0.71
CA TRP A 61 -3.25 -4.97 -1.60
C TRP A 61 -2.71 -3.56 -1.39
N ASN A 62 -1.38 -3.41 -1.30
CA ASN A 62 -0.74 -2.09 -1.32
C ASN A 62 0.30 -2.00 -2.43
N VAL A 63 0.24 -0.93 -3.23
CA VAL A 63 1.30 -0.63 -4.21
C VAL A 63 1.93 0.73 -3.91
N PRO A 64 3.26 0.78 -3.67
CA PRO A 64 3.94 2.03 -3.38
C PRO A 64 4.39 2.75 -4.66
N GLY A 65 4.26 4.08 -4.67
CA GLY A 65 4.98 4.98 -5.57
C GLY A 65 4.60 4.90 -7.05
N VAL A 66 3.41 4.38 -7.37
CA VAL A 66 2.86 4.40 -8.73
C VAL A 66 1.85 5.54 -8.87
N GLY A 67 1.75 6.13 -10.07
CA GLY A 67 0.72 7.13 -10.37
C GLY A 67 -0.66 6.52 -10.63
N PRO A 68 -1.73 7.32 -10.68
CA PRO A 68 -3.12 6.85 -10.83
C PRO A 68 -3.36 5.95 -12.06
N GLU A 69 -2.80 6.31 -13.22
CA GLU A 69 -2.92 5.50 -14.45
C GLU A 69 -2.30 4.10 -14.27
N THR A 70 -1.12 4.04 -13.65
CA THR A 70 -0.44 2.77 -13.38
C THR A 70 -1.20 1.97 -12.33
N PHE A 71 -1.74 2.62 -11.30
CA PHE A 71 -2.60 1.97 -10.30
C PHE A 71 -3.83 1.33 -10.94
N ALA A 72 -4.57 2.07 -11.78
CA ALA A 72 -5.73 1.56 -12.52
C ALA A 72 -5.38 0.39 -13.44
N HIS A 73 -4.22 0.45 -14.12
CA HIS A 73 -3.73 -0.67 -14.92
C HIS A 73 -3.50 -1.93 -14.06
N LYS A 74 -2.85 -1.79 -12.91
CA LYS A 74 -2.56 -2.91 -11.99
C LYS A 74 -3.83 -3.49 -11.38
N LEU A 75 -4.88 -2.70 -11.15
CA LEU A 75 -6.19 -3.21 -10.75
C LEU A 75 -6.76 -4.18 -11.79
N GLY A 76 -6.71 -3.83 -13.08
CA GLY A 76 -7.15 -4.74 -14.15
C GLY A 76 -6.33 -6.03 -14.22
N VAL A 77 -5.03 -5.98 -13.93
CA VAL A 77 -4.20 -7.20 -13.83
C VAL A 77 -4.59 -8.03 -12.62
N LEU A 78 -4.83 -7.40 -11.46
CA LEU A 78 -5.29 -8.08 -10.25
C LEU A 78 -6.65 -8.75 -10.46
N GLU A 79 -7.59 -8.08 -11.12
CA GLU A 79 -8.90 -8.63 -11.48
C GLU A 79 -8.76 -9.92 -12.29
N GLY A 80 -7.90 -9.94 -13.32
CA GLY A 80 -7.65 -11.15 -14.11
C GLY A 80 -7.03 -12.31 -13.30
N HIS A 81 -6.21 -12.01 -12.28
CA HIS A 81 -5.76 -13.05 -11.35
C HIS A 81 -6.90 -13.52 -10.45
N CYS A 82 -7.75 -12.63 -9.94
CA CYS A 82 -8.90 -13.00 -9.13
C CYS A 82 -9.85 -13.95 -9.89
N GLU A 83 -10.12 -13.67 -11.17
CA GLU A 83 -10.89 -14.57 -12.05
C GLU A 83 -10.26 -15.97 -12.15
N THR A 84 -8.93 -16.04 -12.21
CA THR A 84 -8.19 -17.31 -12.32
C THR A 84 -8.30 -18.16 -11.05
N PHE A 85 -8.29 -17.53 -9.87
CA PHE A 85 -8.37 -18.21 -8.58
C PHE A 85 -9.81 -18.40 -8.08
N GLY A 86 -10.78 -17.72 -8.68
CA GLY A 86 -12.16 -17.67 -8.19
C GLY A 86 -12.31 -16.82 -6.93
N THR A 87 -11.39 -15.90 -6.70
CA THR A 87 -11.44 -14.92 -5.61
C THR A 87 -12.35 -13.78 -6.02
N ASP A 88 -13.17 -13.29 -5.08
CA ASP A 88 -13.95 -12.08 -5.29
C ASP A 88 -13.00 -10.87 -5.29
N PHE A 89 -12.93 -10.16 -6.42
CA PHE A 89 -12.07 -8.98 -6.54
C PHE A 89 -12.42 -7.93 -5.49
N ASP A 90 -13.70 -7.76 -5.16
CA ASP A 90 -14.18 -6.75 -4.21
C ASP A 90 -13.93 -7.15 -2.75
N ALA A 91 -13.55 -8.41 -2.49
CA ALA A 91 -13.17 -8.85 -1.15
C ALA A 91 -11.75 -8.42 -0.73
N ILE A 92 -10.93 -7.97 -1.68
CA ILE A 92 -9.58 -7.46 -1.41
C ILE A 92 -9.66 -5.94 -1.31
N GLU A 93 -9.18 -5.34 -0.22
CA GLU A 93 -9.11 -3.87 -0.08
C GLU A 93 -7.94 -3.30 -0.92
N LYS A 94 -8.22 -2.31 -1.76
CA LYS A 94 -7.25 -1.69 -2.67
C LYS A 94 -6.63 -0.47 -2.01
N THR A 95 -5.34 -0.56 -1.69
CA THR A 95 -4.62 0.54 -1.04
C THR A 95 -3.42 0.98 -1.88
N VAL A 96 -3.05 2.25 -1.78
CA VAL A 96 -1.89 2.82 -2.49
C VAL A 96 -1.07 3.66 -1.53
N ALA A 97 0.25 3.61 -1.63
CA ALA A 97 1.14 4.42 -0.80
C ALA A 97 1.83 5.51 -1.62
N GLN A 98 1.71 6.75 -1.17
CA GLN A 98 2.25 7.94 -1.85
C GLN A 98 3.23 8.68 -0.96
N THR A 99 4.34 9.09 -1.56
CA THR A 99 5.21 10.12 -0.98
C THR A 99 4.54 11.47 -1.13
N VAL A 100 4.62 12.30 -0.09
CA VAL A 100 4.03 13.63 -0.09
C VAL A 100 5.07 14.67 0.36
N VAL A 101 5.07 15.82 -0.32
CA VAL A 101 5.72 17.06 0.14
C VAL A 101 4.79 18.21 -0.23
N ILE A 102 4.40 19.02 0.76
CA ILE A 102 3.47 20.15 0.57
C ILE A 102 4.16 21.46 0.86
N ARG A 103 4.08 22.42 -0.07
CA ARG A 103 4.49 23.83 0.13
C ARG A 103 3.45 24.77 -0.49
N ASP A 104 3.59 26.08 -0.27
CA ASP A 104 2.67 27.06 -0.85
C ASP A 104 2.86 27.23 -2.37
N ASP A 105 4.00 26.80 -2.92
CA ASP A 105 4.32 26.77 -4.34
C ASP A 105 4.82 25.38 -4.75
N ALA A 106 4.41 24.91 -5.93
CA ALA A 106 4.75 23.58 -6.41
C ALA A 106 6.25 23.44 -6.75
N ALA A 107 6.89 24.48 -7.29
CA ALA A 107 8.32 24.42 -7.57
C ALA A 107 9.13 24.30 -6.26
N ASP A 108 8.73 25.05 -5.23
CA ASP A 108 9.32 24.95 -3.88
C ASP A 108 9.15 23.54 -3.30
N ALA A 109 7.96 22.93 -3.43
CA ALA A 109 7.72 21.56 -2.97
C ALA A 109 8.64 20.54 -3.68
N HIS A 110 8.86 20.70 -4.99
CA HIS A 110 9.77 19.83 -5.74
C HIS A 110 11.24 20.04 -5.38
N GLU A 111 11.67 21.26 -5.06
CA GLU A 111 13.02 21.54 -4.56
C GLU A 111 13.23 20.91 -3.18
N VAL A 112 12.26 21.05 -2.27
CA VAL A 112 12.31 20.40 -0.96
C VAL A 112 12.36 18.88 -1.08
N TYR A 113 11.56 18.28 -1.96
CA TYR A 113 11.64 16.84 -2.24
C TYR A 113 13.06 16.42 -2.69
N GLU A 114 13.69 17.21 -3.57
CA GLU A 114 15.04 16.95 -4.08
C GLU A 114 16.08 17.01 -2.96
N ASP A 115 15.97 18.01 -2.08
CA ASP A 115 16.84 18.16 -0.91
C ASP A 115 16.67 16.99 0.07
N LEU A 116 15.44 16.66 0.46
CA LEU A 116 15.13 15.57 1.41
C LEU A 116 15.59 14.19 0.90
N GLN A 117 15.48 13.95 -0.42
CA GLN A 117 15.97 12.71 -1.04
C GLN A 117 17.50 12.70 -1.16
N GLY A 118 18.10 13.84 -1.51
CA GLY A 118 19.55 14.01 -1.62
C GLY A 118 20.30 13.83 -0.30
N GLU A 119 19.62 13.93 0.85
CA GLU A 119 20.16 13.57 2.16
C GLU A 119 20.37 12.06 2.35
N THR A 120 19.87 11.23 1.43
CA THR A 120 20.04 9.78 1.48
C THR A 120 21.23 9.32 0.63
N ALA A 121 22.06 8.41 1.16
CA ALA A 121 23.12 7.76 0.38
C ALA A 121 22.60 6.63 -0.54
N ALA A 122 21.28 6.47 -0.67
CA ALA A 122 20.65 5.29 -1.24
C ALA A 122 20.27 5.45 -2.72
N ALA A 123 19.85 6.64 -3.15
CA ALA A 123 19.51 6.93 -4.55
C ALA A 123 19.45 8.45 -4.82
N ASP A 124 19.64 8.83 -6.08
CA ASP A 124 19.32 10.18 -6.55
C ASP A 124 17.80 10.42 -6.50
N PRO A 125 17.33 11.67 -6.31
CA PRO A 125 15.91 11.99 -6.39
C PRO A 125 15.33 11.57 -7.75
N THR A 126 14.10 11.03 -7.74
CA THR A 126 13.37 10.73 -8.99
C THR A 126 13.31 11.99 -9.87
N PRO A 127 13.54 11.94 -11.19
CA PRO A 127 13.50 13.13 -12.05
C PRO A 127 12.14 13.84 -12.07
N ARG A 128 12.10 15.16 -12.33
CA ARG A 128 10.83 15.95 -12.37
C ARG A 128 9.85 15.49 -13.47
N GLY A 129 10.34 14.82 -14.50
CA GLY A 129 9.52 14.27 -15.58
C GLY A 129 8.93 12.89 -15.30
N GLU A 130 9.26 12.31 -14.15
CA GLU A 130 8.75 11.03 -13.69
C GLU A 130 7.85 11.24 -12.47
N TYR A 131 6.99 10.26 -12.19
CA TYR A 131 6.07 10.33 -11.07
C TYR A 131 6.84 10.27 -9.73
N ARG A 132 6.70 11.32 -8.90
CA ARG A 132 7.38 11.47 -7.60
C ARG A 132 6.50 11.15 -6.39
N GLY A 133 5.21 10.88 -6.61
CA GLY A 133 4.18 10.96 -5.58
C GLY A 133 3.43 12.30 -5.66
N LEU A 134 2.75 12.64 -4.57
CA LEU A 134 1.93 13.85 -4.44
C LEU A 134 2.81 15.01 -3.93
N ILE A 135 3.53 15.65 -4.84
CA ILE A 135 4.48 16.72 -4.55
C ILE A 135 3.93 18.03 -5.12
N GLY A 136 3.63 19.01 -4.27
CA GLY A 136 3.06 20.27 -4.73
C GLY A 136 2.43 21.11 -3.64
N THR A 137 1.38 21.83 -4.00
CA THR A 137 0.51 22.58 -3.10
C THR A 137 -0.53 21.68 -2.44
N VAL A 138 -1.25 22.22 -1.44
CA VAL A 138 -2.40 21.53 -0.83
C VAL A 138 -3.40 21.08 -1.89
N GLU A 139 -3.68 21.93 -2.87
CA GLU A 139 -4.65 21.62 -3.94
C GLU A 139 -4.11 20.52 -4.87
N ASP A 140 -2.82 20.55 -5.24
CA ASP A 140 -2.21 19.48 -6.05
C ASP A 140 -2.30 18.12 -5.34
N VAL A 141 -2.14 18.09 -4.01
CA VAL A 141 -2.27 16.85 -3.23
C VAL A 141 -3.71 16.36 -3.16
N LYS A 142 -4.69 17.26 -3.00
CA LYS A 142 -6.12 16.90 -3.02
C LYS A 142 -6.54 16.37 -4.39
N GLU A 143 -6.16 17.05 -5.47
CA GLU A 143 -6.44 16.59 -6.83
C GLU A 143 -5.84 15.19 -7.07
N GLY A 144 -4.59 14.97 -6.65
CA GLY A 144 -3.99 13.64 -6.78
C GLY A 144 -4.64 12.56 -5.92
N VAL A 145 -5.18 12.91 -4.74
CA VAL A 145 -6.00 12.00 -3.92
C VAL A 145 -7.27 11.61 -4.68
N ASP A 146 -8.00 12.60 -5.22
CA ASP A 146 -9.22 12.39 -5.98
C ASP A 146 -8.96 11.47 -7.19
N GLU A 147 -7.84 11.68 -7.90
CA GLU A 147 -7.44 10.82 -9.03
C GLU A 147 -7.22 9.35 -8.62
N PHE A 148 -6.69 9.09 -7.42
CA PHE A 148 -6.54 7.72 -6.91
C PHE A 148 -7.87 7.10 -6.49
N GLU A 149 -8.76 7.87 -5.87
CA GLU A 149 -10.10 7.42 -5.52
C GLU A 149 -10.91 7.08 -6.79
N GLU A 150 -10.87 7.95 -7.80
CA GLU A 150 -11.49 7.71 -9.12
C GLU A 150 -10.89 6.47 -9.82
N ALA A 151 -9.59 6.23 -9.64
CA ALA A 151 -8.92 5.04 -10.15
C ALA A 151 -9.30 3.76 -9.38
N GLY A 152 -9.99 3.86 -8.23
CA GLY A 152 -10.48 2.72 -7.44
C GLY A 152 -9.68 2.41 -6.18
N ALA A 153 -8.90 3.37 -5.65
CA ALA A 153 -8.26 3.21 -4.35
C ALA A 153 -9.28 3.38 -3.23
N GLU A 154 -9.28 2.46 -2.27
CA GLU A 154 -10.13 2.49 -1.08
C GLU A 154 -9.40 3.07 0.13
N MET A 155 -8.06 3.07 0.11
CA MET A 155 -7.22 3.73 1.10
C MET A 155 -5.94 4.27 0.48
N ILE A 156 -5.61 5.51 0.81
CA ILE A 156 -4.37 6.16 0.39
C ILE A 156 -3.49 6.38 1.62
N VAL A 157 -2.31 5.77 1.62
CA VAL A 157 -1.29 5.93 2.67
C VAL A 157 -0.38 7.09 2.27
N LEU A 158 -0.58 8.24 2.92
CA LEU A 158 0.21 9.45 2.70
C LEU A 158 1.43 9.48 3.61
N ARG A 159 2.62 9.43 3.01
CA ARG A 159 3.90 9.44 3.71
C ARG A 159 4.62 10.76 3.45
N ALA A 160 4.66 11.63 4.44
CA ALA A 160 5.51 12.82 4.41
C ALA A 160 6.98 12.40 4.22
N GLU A 161 7.63 12.92 3.19
CA GLU A 161 9.01 12.54 2.88
C GLU A 161 9.90 12.90 4.08
N ARG A 162 10.73 11.93 4.52
CA ARG A 162 11.61 12.05 5.70
C ARG A 162 10.95 12.54 7.00
N ASN A 163 9.63 12.42 7.15
CA ASN A 163 8.86 13.03 8.23
C ASN A 163 9.03 14.56 8.30
N ASP A 164 9.11 15.22 7.14
CA ASP A 164 9.11 16.68 7.02
C ASP A 164 7.94 17.29 7.84
N PRO A 165 8.24 18.06 8.91
CA PRO A 165 7.21 18.53 9.83
C PRO A 165 6.17 19.44 9.16
N GLU A 166 6.61 20.31 8.26
CA GLU A 166 5.70 21.21 7.55
C GLU A 166 4.70 20.42 6.70
N THR A 167 5.15 19.42 5.95
CA THR A 167 4.24 18.54 5.21
C THR A 167 3.26 17.81 6.14
N ILE A 168 3.72 17.34 7.31
CA ILE A 168 2.84 16.67 8.28
C ILE A 168 1.76 17.63 8.79
N ASP A 169 2.15 18.86 9.18
CA ASP A 169 1.21 19.87 9.68
C ASP A 169 0.17 20.19 8.60
N ARG A 170 0.61 20.43 7.35
CA ARG A 170 -0.29 20.69 6.20
C ARG A 170 -1.21 19.52 5.88
N LEU A 171 -0.74 18.28 5.97
CA LEU A 171 -1.59 17.11 5.80
C LEU A 171 -2.72 17.08 6.85
N VAL A 172 -2.39 17.33 8.12
CA VAL A 172 -3.35 17.27 9.23
C VAL A 172 -4.31 18.45 9.23
N GLU A 173 -3.84 19.65 8.89
CA GLU A 173 -4.61 20.89 8.97
C GLU A 173 -5.41 21.19 7.70
N ASP A 174 -4.84 20.90 6.52
CA ASP A 174 -5.38 21.39 5.24
C ASP A 174 -5.90 20.28 4.31
N VAL A 175 -5.42 19.03 4.43
CA VAL A 175 -5.79 17.91 3.54
C VAL A 175 -6.79 16.97 4.19
N VAL A 176 -6.41 16.30 5.28
CA VAL A 176 -7.22 15.27 5.96
C VAL A 176 -8.62 15.75 6.36
N PRO A 177 -8.84 16.99 6.86
CA PRO A 177 -10.17 17.45 7.23
C PRO A 177 -11.17 17.54 6.07
N GLU A 178 -10.70 17.59 4.83
CA GLU A 178 -11.53 17.69 3.63
C GLU A 178 -11.78 16.34 2.95
N MET A 179 -10.99 15.31 3.30
CA MET A 179 -11.20 13.92 2.86
C MET A 179 -12.44 13.35 3.58
N ARG A 180 -13.28 12.59 2.86
CA ARG A 180 -14.56 12.07 3.38
C ARG A 180 -14.65 10.56 3.35
#